data_AF-A0A6M1DKE0-F1
#
_entry.id   AF-A0A6M1DKE0-F1
#
_cell.length_a   1.000
_cell.length_b   1.000
_cell.length_c   1.000
_cell.angle_alpha   90.00
_cell.angle_beta   90.00
_cell.angle_gamma   90.00
#
_symmetry.space_group_name_H-M   'P 1'
#
loop_
_entity.id
_entity.type
_entity.pdbx_description
1 polymer ?
#
loop_
_entity_poly.entity_id
_entity_poly.type
_entity_poly.pdbx_seq_one_letter_code
_entity_poly.pdbx_strand_id
1 'polypeptide(L)'
;CSECNHDVIINGRKRGEIGKGLTGRTVIAEVIEPDNRLFQILKTRGKVAARKYWLENMKGISRVEHLLRRINEGLVDPLEADRIIPLDEDERLSIDDV
;
A
#
# COMPACT_ATOMS: atom_id res chain seq x y z
N CYS A 1 17.78 -19.12 -4.39
CA CYS A 1 19.12 -19.32 -3.78
C CYS A 1 19.13 -20.73 -3.21
N SER A 2 20.23 -21.46 -3.30
CA SER A 2 20.29 -22.87 -2.87
C SER A 2 19.92 -23.08 -1.39
N GLU A 3 20.12 -22.07 -0.55
CA GLU A 3 19.73 -22.13 0.88
C GLU A 3 18.28 -21.69 1.15
N CYS A 4 17.60 -21.12 0.15
CA CYS A 4 16.29 -20.48 0.29
C CYS A 4 15.13 -21.38 -0.14
N ASN A 5 15.45 -22.50 -0.80
CA ASN A 5 14.47 -23.42 -1.32
C ASN A 5 14.43 -24.66 -0.41
N HIS A 6 13.23 -25.08 -0.04
CA HIS A 6 13.03 -26.28 0.77
C HIS A 6 12.05 -27.22 0.08
N ASP A 7 12.43 -28.49 0.04
CA ASP A 7 11.56 -29.55 -0.46
C ASP A 7 10.54 -29.90 0.60
N VAL A 8 9.25 -29.84 0.22
CA VAL A 8 8.16 -30.32 1.06
C VAL A 8 8.03 -31.81 0.82
N ILE A 9 8.55 -32.63 1.73
CA ILE A 9 8.47 -34.09 1.67
C ILE A 9 7.30 -34.58 2.55
N ILE A 10 6.34 -35.31 1.95
CA ILE A 10 5.23 -35.94 2.69
C ILE A 10 5.18 -37.43 2.32
N ASN A 11 5.30 -38.29 3.32
CA ASN A 11 5.38 -39.76 3.17
C ASN A 11 6.53 -40.20 2.25
N GLY A 12 7.71 -39.59 2.41
CA GLY A 12 8.90 -39.91 1.61
C GLY A 12 8.84 -39.46 0.15
N ARG A 13 7.81 -38.73 -0.27
CA ARG A 13 7.67 -38.19 -1.62
C ARG A 13 7.71 -36.66 -1.60
N LYS A 14 8.48 -36.05 -2.51
CA LYS A 14 8.44 -34.61 -2.75
C LYS A 14 7.05 -34.22 -3.23
N ARG A 15 6.39 -33.34 -2.48
CA ARG A 15 5.07 -32.77 -2.77
C ARG A 15 5.15 -31.37 -3.33
N GLY A 16 6.24 -30.66 -3.08
CA GLY A 16 6.50 -29.33 -3.60
C GLY A 16 7.89 -28.85 -3.25
N GLU A 17 8.23 -27.68 -3.77
CA GLU A 17 9.42 -26.91 -3.41
C GLU A 17 8.93 -25.51 -3.03
N ILE A 18 9.21 -25.08 -1.82
CA ILE A 18 8.92 -23.74 -1.35
C ILE A 18 10.17 -22.88 -1.50
N GLY A 19 10.04 -21.67 -2.04
CA GLY A 19 11.13 -20.70 -2.16
C GLY A 19 11.12 -19.65 -1.04
N LYS A 20 11.90 -18.58 -1.22
CA LYS A 20 12.15 -17.47 -0.28
C LYS A 20 10.91 -16.62 0.14
N GLY A 21 9.69 -17.07 -0.18
CA GLY A 21 8.43 -16.34 0.05
C GLY A 21 8.17 -15.25 -1.00
N LEU A 22 9.02 -14.24 -1.07
CA LEU A 22 8.88 -13.08 -1.97
C LEU A 22 9.98 -13.01 -3.02
N THR A 23 9.64 -12.56 -4.23
CA THR A 23 10.59 -12.27 -5.30
C THR A 23 10.24 -10.97 -6.01
N GLY A 24 11.27 -10.23 -6.44
CA GLY A 24 11.09 -8.92 -7.06
C GLY A 24 10.73 -7.81 -6.07
N ARG A 25 10.44 -6.62 -6.61
CA ARG A 25 9.97 -5.43 -5.89
C ARG A 25 8.98 -4.70 -6.78
N THR A 26 7.94 -4.13 -6.17
CA THR A 26 7.00 -3.23 -6.84
C THR A 26 6.89 -1.92 -6.07
N VAL A 27 6.53 -0.85 -6.76
CA VAL A 27 6.39 0.49 -6.16
C VAL A 27 4.96 0.69 -5.70
N ILE A 28 4.81 1.14 -4.46
CA ILE A 28 3.59 1.76 -3.93
C ILE A 28 3.87 3.24 -3.75
N ALA A 29 2.98 4.10 -4.26
CA ALA A 29 3.15 5.54 -4.25
C ALA A 29 1.81 6.26 -4.18
N GLU A 30 1.84 7.43 -3.53
CA GLU A 30 0.82 8.46 -3.54
C GLU A 30 1.37 9.63 -4.35
N VAL A 31 0.68 9.98 -5.44
CA VAL A 31 1.13 11.02 -6.38
C VAL A 31 0.10 12.13 -6.40
N ILE A 32 0.56 13.35 -6.16
CA ILE A 32 -0.27 14.55 -6.11
C ILE A 32 0.17 15.46 -7.26
N GLU A 33 -0.70 15.64 -8.25
CA GLU A 33 -0.56 16.72 -9.23
C GLU A 33 -1.15 17.98 -8.60
N PRO A 34 -0.34 18.99 -8.21
CA PRO A 34 -0.88 20.14 -7.50
C PRO A 34 -1.63 21.08 -8.44
N ASP A 35 -2.84 21.50 -8.03
CA ASP A 35 -3.54 22.62 -8.66
C ASP A 35 -3.51 23.87 -7.76
N ASN A 36 -3.88 25.02 -8.33
CA ASN A 36 -3.93 26.27 -7.57
C ASN A 36 -4.86 26.18 -6.36
N ARG A 37 -5.94 25.40 -6.45
CA ARG A 37 -6.94 25.27 -5.39
C ARG A 37 -6.40 24.46 -4.21
N LEU A 38 -5.68 23.39 -4.47
CA LEU A 38 -4.96 22.57 -3.50
C LEU A 38 -3.96 23.43 -2.74
N PHE A 39 -3.16 24.25 -3.43
CA PHE A 39 -2.22 25.15 -2.78
C PHE A 39 -2.91 26.22 -1.93
N GLN A 40 -4.03 26.79 -2.40
CA GLN A 40 -4.82 27.73 -1.60
C GLN A 40 -5.37 27.06 -0.34
N ILE A 41 -5.93 25.85 -0.44
CA ILE A 41 -6.43 25.09 0.70
C ILE A 41 -5.30 24.75 1.65
N LEU A 42 -4.16 24.26 1.14
CA LEU A 42 -2.99 23.94 1.95
C LEU A 42 -2.49 25.16 2.73
N LYS A 43 -2.45 26.33 2.09
CA LYS A 43 -1.99 27.58 2.70
C LYS A 43 -2.97 28.12 3.76
N THR A 44 -4.28 27.99 3.53
CA THR A 44 -5.31 28.68 4.34
C THR A 44 -6.02 27.77 5.35
N ARG A 45 -6.10 26.46 5.08
CA ARG A 45 -6.82 25.45 5.87
C ARG A 45 -5.92 24.29 6.31
N GLY A 46 -4.66 24.29 5.91
CA GLY A 46 -3.67 23.31 6.34
C GLY A 46 -3.73 21.97 5.61
N LYS A 47 -2.90 21.03 6.07
CA LYS A 47 -2.62 19.75 5.39
C LYS A 47 -3.82 18.81 5.35
N VAL A 48 -4.61 18.76 6.43
CA VAL A 48 -5.76 17.85 6.54
C VAL A 48 -6.82 18.21 5.51
N ALA A 49 -7.22 19.49 5.46
CA ALA A 49 -8.18 19.98 4.46
C ALA A 49 -7.66 19.80 3.03
N ALA A 50 -6.36 19.98 2.80
CA ALA A 50 -5.74 19.75 1.50
C ALA A 50 -5.77 18.27 1.08
N ARG A 51 -5.44 17.35 2.00
CA ARG A 51 -5.52 15.90 1.76
C ARG A 51 -6.95 15.46 1.47
N LYS A 52 -7.93 15.96 2.24
CA LYS A 52 -9.36 15.72 2.01
C LYS A 52 -9.80 16.17 0.62
N TYR A 53 -9.46 17.41 0.24
CA TYR A 53 -9.75 17.93 -1.11
C TYR A 53 -9.12 17.06 -2.20
N TRP A 54 -7.86 16.66 -2.04
CA TRP A 54 -7.19 15.83 -3.02
C TRP A 54 -7.84 14.45 -3.17
N LEU A 55 -8.19 13.77 -2.07
CA LEU A 55 -8.86 12.47 -2.11
C LEU A 55 -10.28 12.57 -2.68
N GLU A 56 -11.10 13.47 -2.14
CA GLU A 56 -12.54 13.52 -2.43
C GLU A 56 -12.87 14.23 -3.75
N ASN A 57 -12.20 15.37 -4.01
CA ASN A 57 -12.49 16.24 -5.15
C ASN A 57 -11.57 15.96 -6.35
N MET A 58 -10.27 15.74 -6.13
CA MET A 58 -9.32 15.45 -7.21
C MET A 58 -9.24 13.95 -7.56
N LYS A 59 -9.98 13.09 -6.83
CA LYS A 59 -9.96 11.63 -6.99
C LYS A 59 -8.55 11.04 -6.85
N GLY A 60 -7.80 11.60 -5.90
CA GLY A 60 -6.48 11.12 -5.52
C GLY A 60 -6.49 9.65 -5.08
N ILE A 61 -5.38 8.96 -5.34
CA ILE A 61 -5.16 7.58 -4.93
C ILE A 61 -4.15 7.58 -3.78
N SER A 62 -4.61 7.27 -2.57
CA SER A 62 -3.74 7.16 -1.39
C SER A 62 -2.74 6.02 -1.54
N ARG A 63 -1.73 6.00 -0.66
CA ARG A 63 -0.78 4.86 -0.61
C ARG A 63 -1.48 3.55 -0.29
N VAL A 64 -2.42 3.57 0.66
CA VAL A 64 -3.19 2.38 1.06
C VAL A 64 -4.04 1.89 -0.10
N GLU A 65 -4.76 2.78 -0.80
CA GLU A 65 -5.55 2.41 -1.98
C GLU A 65 -4.68 1.79 -3.09
N HIS A 66 -3.51 2.38 -3.39
CA HIS A 66 -2.60 1.77 -4.36
C HIS A 66 -2.06 0.42 -3.88
N LEU A 67 -1.74 0.27 -2.60
CA LEU A 67 -1.31 -1.00 -2.02
C LEU A 67 -2.41 -2.08 -2.13
N LEU A 68 -3.65 -1.74 -1.77
CA LEU A 68 -4.79 -2.65 -1.84
C LEU A 68 -5.02 -3.18 -3.26
N ARG A 69 -4.81 -2.36 -4.29
CA ARG A 69 -4.84 -2.83 -5.69
C ARG A 69 -3.80 -3.91 -5.96
N ARG A 70 -2.55 -3.72 -5.50
CA ARG A 70 -1.46 -4.71 -5.70
C ARG A 70 -1.67 -5.99 -4.90
N ILE A 71 -2.27 -5.89 -3.72
CA ILE A 71 -2.70 -7.04 -2.91
C ILE A 71 -3.79 -7.81 -3.67
N ASN A 72 -4.81 -7.13 -4.18
CA ASN A 72 -5.91 -7.75 -4.93
C ASN A 72 -5.45 -8.35 -6.27
N GLU A 73 -4.40 -7.81 -6.88
CA GLU A 73 -3.72 -8.39 -8.04
C GLU A 73 -2.89 -9.65 -7.69
N GLY A 74 -2.71 -9.98 -6.41
CA GLY A 74 -1.89 -11.09 -5.94
C GLY A 74 -0.37 -10.85 -6.07
N LEU A 75 0.05 -9.58 -6.21
CA LEU A 75 1.46 -9.21 -6.41
C LEU A 75 2.18 -8.85 -5.11
N VAL A 76 1.42 -8.55 -4.05
CA VAL A 76 1.96 -8.10 -2.76
C VAL A 76 1.33 -8.91 -1.63
N ASP A 77 2.17 -9.40 -0.72
CA ASP A 77 1.72 -10.04 0.51
C ASP A 77 1.20 -8.99 1.51
N PRO A 78 -0.05 -9.11 2.02
CA PRO A 78 -0.62 -8.14 2.94
C PRO A 78 0.14 -8.00 4.26
N LEU A 79 0.67 -9.09 4.80
CA LEU A 79 1.36 -9.10 6.10
C LEU A 79 2.72 -8.41 6.00
N GLU A 80 3.42 -8.61 4.89
CA GLU A 80 4.68 -7.92 4.63
C GLU A 80 4.46 -6.44 4.29
N ALA A 81 3.38 -6.10 3.58
CA ALA A 81 3.07 -4.73 3.24
C ALA A 81 2.63 -3.88 4.44
N ASP A 82 1.79 -4.44 5.33
CA ASP A 82 1.27 -3.74 6.53
C ASP A 82 2.39 -3.25 7.47
N ARG A 83 3.53 -3.96 7.48
CA ARG A 83 4.74 -3.56 8.22
C ARG A 83 5.37 -2.26 7.72
N ILE A 84 5.11 -1.88 6.45
CA ILE A 84 5.70 -0.71 5.79
C ILE A 84 4.65 0.40 5.66
N ILE A 85 3.46 0.05 5.21
CA ILE A 85 2.31 0.94 5.03
C ILE A 85 1.16 0.31 5.81
N PRO A 86 0.82 0.81 7.01
CA PRO A 86 -0.29 0.29 7.79
C PRO A 86 -1.58 0.33 6.97
N LEU A 87 -2.30 -0.79 6.90
CA LEU A 87 -3.52 -0.91 6.11
C LEU A 87 -4.66 -0.04 6.66
N ASP A 88 -4.56 0.39 7.92
CA ASP A 88 -5.48 1.33 8.60
C ASP A 88 -5.06 2.81 8.46
N GLU A 89 -3.99 3.12 7.71
CA GLU A 89 -3.43 4.48 7.65
C GLU A 89 -4.47 5.51 7.18
N ASP A 90 -5.29 5.20 6.19
CA ASP A 90 -6.31 6.15 5.71
C ASP A 90 -7.40 6.42 6.76
N GLU A 91 -7.77 5.41 7.56
CA GLU A 91 -8.71 5.58 8.68
C GLU A 91 -8.08 6.47 9.76
N ARG A 92 -6.81 6.24 10.11
CA ARG A 92 -6.07 7.06 11.09
C ARG A 92 -5.83 8.49 10.65
N LEU A 93 -5.69 8.71 9.35
CA LEU A 93 -5.50 10.03 8.76
C LEU A 93 -6.82 10.73 8.44
N SER A 94 -7.93 9.99 8.43
CA SER A 94 -9.25 10.59 8.42
C SER A 94 -9.47 11.28 9.76
N ILE A 95 -9.55 12.60 9.72
CA ILE A 95 -10.04 13.38 10.86
C ILE A 95 -11.52 13.55 10.59
N ASP A 96 -12.35 12.86 11.39
CA ASP A 96 -13.72 13.31 11.59
C ASP A 96 -13.61 14.68 12.26
N ASP A 97 -14.11 15.73 11.59
CA ASP A 97 -14.24 17.06 12.15
C ASP A 97 -15.19 16.99 13.37
N VAL A 98 -14.65 16.67 14.55
CA VAL A 98 -15.33 16.81 15.86
C VAL A 98 -15.06 18.20 16.42
#